data_AF-A0A952GGS3-F1
#
_entry.id   AF-A0A952GGS3-F1
#
_cell.length_a   1.000
_cell.length_b   1.000
_cell.length_c   1.000
_cell.angle_alpha   90.00
_cell.angle_beta   90.00
_cell.angle_gamma   90.00
#
_symmetry.space_group_name_H-M   'P 1'
#
loop_
_entity.id
_entity.type
_entity.pdbx_description
1 polymer ?
#
loop_
_entity_poly.entity_id
_entity_poly.type
_entity_poly.pdbx_seq_one_letter_code
_entity_poly.pdbx_strand_id
1 'polypeptide(L)' 'MNTMIWKCEQFVGGKMRQQNMFETEDQAREFVRKFSEVAPDVIFRIEPMPLEHVWN' A
#
# COMPACT_ATOMS: atom_id res chain seq x y z
N MET A 1 10.74 -14.35 -12.09
CA MET A 1 10.98 -13.11 -11.33
C MET A 1 9.71 -12.29 -11.40
N ASN A 2 9.19 -11.82 -10.26
CA ASN A 2 7.98 -11.00 -10.23
C ASN A 2 8.34 -9.58 -10.70
N THR A 3 7.76 -9.14 -11.81
CA THR A 3 8.07 -7.84 -12.44
C THR A 3 7.23 -6.70 -11.88
N MET A 4 6.20 -7.04 -11.10
CA MET A 4 5.24 -6.12 -10.50
C MET A 4 5.27 -6.28 -8.99
N ILE A 5 5.14 -5.16 -8.30
CA ILE A 5 4.88 -5.12 -6.87
C ILE A 5 3.65 -4.27 -6.61
N TRP A 6 3.12 -4.34 -5.40
CA TRP A 6 1.93 -3.64 -4.99
C TRP A 6 2.29 -2.60 -3.95
N LYS A 7 2.17 -1.33 -4.34
CA LYS A 7 2.39 -0.19 -3.46
C LYS A 7 1.10 0.10 -2.71
N CYS A 8 1.20 0.20 -1.38
CA CYS A 8 0.14 0.62 -0.50
C CYS A 8 0.55 1.92 0.20
N GLU A 9 -0.14 3.02 -0.10
CA GLU A 9 0.06 4.31 0.54
C GLU A 9 -1.04 4.56 1.57
N GLN A 10 -0.65 5.00 2.76
CA GLN A 10 -1.54 5.41 3.83
C GLN A 10 -1.60 6.93 3.91
N PHE A 11 -2.81 7.48 3.88
CA PHE A 11 -3.08 8.90 4.01
C PHE A 11 -3.85 9.19 5.29
N VAL A 12 -3.42 10.23 6.01
CA VAL A 12 -4.10 10.72 7.22
C VAL A 12 -4.21 12.24 7.11
N GLY A 13 -5.44 12.77 7.20
CA GLY A 13 -5.70 14.20 7.00
C GLY A 13 -5.22 14.71 5.63
N GLY A 14 -5.34 13.89 4.58
CA GLY A 14 -4.93 14.22 3.21
C GLY A 14 -3.42 14.20 2.95
N LYS A 15 -2.59 13.79 3.93
CA LYS A 15 -1.14 13.68 3.76
C LYS A 15 -0.71 12.22 3.77
N MET A 16 0.16 11.84 2.82
CA MET A 16 0.81 10.52 2.83
C MET A 16 1.71 10.43 4.07
N ARG A 17 1.49 9.39 4.87
CA ARG A 17 2.24 9.13 6.11
C ARG A 17 3.15 7.93 5.99
N GLN A 18 2.69 6.90 5.30
CA GLN A 18 3.42 5.65 5.16
C GLN A 18 3.22 5.08 3.76
N GLN A 19 4.24 4.38 3.29
CA GLN A 19 4.22 3.60 2.06
C GLN A 19 4.79 2.22 2.37
N ASN A 20 4.06 1.18 2.00
CA ASN A 20 4.48 -0.22 2.11
C ASN A 20 4.44 -0.87 0.73
N MET A 21 5.34 -1.84 0.51
CA MET A 21 5.40 -2.62 -0.73
C MET A 21 5.08 -4.09 -0.44
N PHE A 22 4.32 -4.70 -1.33
CA PHE A 22 3.91 -6.10 -1.24
C PHE A 22 4.20 -6.81 -2.56
N GLU A 23 4.44 -8.13 -2.50
CA GLU A 23 4.69 -8.91 -3.71
C GLU A 23 3.39 -9.18 -4.49
N THR A 24 2.26 -9.26 -3.78
CA THR A 24 0.94 -9.53 -4.36
C THR A 24 -0.11 -8.53 -3.89
N GLU A 25 -1.19 -8.40 -4.68
CA GLU A 25 -2.33 -7.54 -4.34
C GLU A 25 -3.01 -7.98 -3.05
N ASP A 26 -3.16 -9.30 -2.88
CA ASP A 26 -3.83 -9.91 -1.73
C ASP A 26 -3.12 -9.57 -0.42
N GLN A 27 -1.78 -9.58 -0.41
CA GLN A 27 -0.99 -9.16 0.76
C GLN A 27 -1.27 -7.69 1.12
N ALA A 28 -1.32 -6.80 0.13
CA ALA A 28 -1.64 -5.38 0.35
C ALA A 28 -3.07 -5.20 0.89
N ARG A 29 -4.04 -5.94 0.35
CA ARG A 29 -5.44 -5.90 0.79
C ARG A 29 -5.63 -6.47 2.19
N GLU A 30 -4.94 -7.54 2.53
CA GLU A 30 -4.95 -8.12 3.88
C GLU A 30 -4.38 -7.12 4.91
N PHE A 31 -3.29 -6.44 4.57
CA PHE A 31 -2.73 -5.38 5.39
C PHE A 31 -3.76 -4.27 5.66
N VAL A 32 -4.43 -3.75 4.62
CA VAL A 32 -5.44 -2.70 4.78
C VAL A 32 -6.60 -3.15 5.67
N ARG A 33 -7.09 -4.38 5.49
CA ARG A 33 -8.19 -4.93 6.30
C ARG A 33 -7.85 -4.93 7.80
N LYS A 34 -6.63 -5.32 8.16
CA LYS A 34 -6.16 -5.32 9.56
C LYS A 34 -6.07 -3.92 10.17
N PHE A 35 -5.87 -2.89 9.35
CA PHE A 35 -5.75 -1.50 9.81
C PHE A 35 -7.08 -0.73 9.80
N SER A 36 -8.00 -1.07 8.89
CA SER A 36 -9.29 -0.37 8.76
C SER A 36 -10.18 -0.46 10.00
N GLU A 37 -9.92 -1.42 10.90
CA GLU A 37 -10.65 -1.57 12.16
C GLU A 37 -10.21 -0.58 13.24
N VAL A 38 -9.06 0.11 13.07
CA VAL A 38 -8.42 0.89 14.14
C VAL A 38 -8.54 2.41 13.94
N ALA A 39 -8.62 2.89 12.70
CA ALA A 39 -8.60 4.33 12.42
C ALA A 39 -9.45 4.72 11.18
N PRO A 40 -10.65 5.31 11.37
CA PRO A 40 -11.59 5.60 10.29
C PRO A 40 -11.21 6.79 9.40
N ASP A 41 -10.27 7.63 9.83
CA ASP A 41 -9.74 8.78 9.09
C ASP A 41 -8.56 8.42 8.18
N VAL A 42 -8.15 7.15 8.20
CA VAL A 42 -7.08 6.63 7.38
C VAL A 42 -7.62 6.17 6.04
N ILE A 43 -7.05 6.70 4.96
CA ILE A 43 -7.34 6.29 3.59
C ILE A 43 -6.15 5.49 3.07
N PHE A 44 -6.42 4.34 2.46
CA PHE A 44 -5.40 3.52 1.81
C PHE A 44 -5.55 3.56 0.29
N ARG A 45 -4.43 3.67 -0.42
CA ARG A 45 -4.37 3.56 -1.88
C ARG A 45 -3.45 2.41 -2.26
N ILE A 46 -4.01 1.39 -2.92
CA ILE A 46 -3.27 0.22 -3.41
C ILE A 46 -3.16 0.33 -4.93
N GLU A 47 -1.94 0.36 -5.45
CA GLU A 47 -1.68 0.45 -6.89
C GLU A 47 -0.53 -0.48 -7.27
N PRO A 48 -0.60 -1.16 -8.42
CA PRO A 48 0.49 -1.98 -8.89
C PRO A 48 1.59 -1.07 -9.48
N MET A 49 2.85 -1.42 -9.26
CA MET A 49 4.01 -0.66 -9.70
C MET A 49 5.10 -1.61 -10.21
N PRO A 50 5.78 -1.29 -11.32
CA PRO A 50 6.88 -2.14 -11.77
C PRO A 50 8.02 -2.15 -10.75
N LEU A 51 8.63 -3.31 -10.53
CA LEU A 51 9.65 -3.52 -9.49
C LEU A 51 10.86 -2.57 -9.65
N GLU A 52 11.19 -2.19 -10.88
CA GLU A 52 12.26 -1.25 -11.22
C GLU A 52 12.05 0.16 -10.64
N HIS A 53 10.81 0.55 -10.31
CA HIS A 53 10.49 1.85 -9.73
C HIS A 53 10.60 1.91 -8.20
N VAL A 54 10.95 0.81 -7.52
CA VAL A 54 11.05 0.79 -6.04
C VAL A 54 12.20 1.63 -5.52
N TRP A 55 13.29 1.72 -6.28
CA TRP A 55 14.57 2.27 -5.83
C TRP A 55 14.93 3.62 -6.44
N ASN A 56 14.01 4.21 -7.22
CA ASN A 56 14.18 5.54 -7.83
C ASN A 56 13.65 6.66 -6.94
#